data_AF-A0A8E2A5K9-F1
#
_entry.id   AF-A0A8E2A5K9-F1
#
_cell.length_a   1.000
_cell.length_b   1.000
_cell.length_c   1.000
_cell.angle_alpha   90.00
_cell.angle_beta   90.00
_cell.angle_gamma   90.00
#
_symmetry.space_group_name_H-M   'P 1'
#
loop_
_entity.id
_entity.type
_entity.pdbx_description
1 polymer ?
#
loop_
_entity_poly.entity_id
_entity_poly.type
_entity_poly.pdbx_seq_one_letter_code
_entity_poly.pdbx_strand_id
1 'polypeptide(L)' 'MKAAEVTTDLIGKRCKCIFTGLIVTGTIEEIKITEYTAEVKVRYDKKHRWGNDVYKEGWSFARLHDDFGTLQHLEIIDNN' A
#
# COMPACT_ATOMS: atom_id res chain seq x y z
N MET A 1 3.85 -7.46 -3.40
CA MET A 1 5.19 -7.09 -2.89
C MET A 1 5.43 -7.78 -1.55
N LYS A 2 6.68 -8.17 -1.26
CA LYS A 2 7.12 -8.75 0.02
C LYS A 2 7.58 -7.66 0.99
N ALA A 3 7.61 -7.98 2.28
CA ALA A 3 7.98 -7.02 3.31
C ALA A 3 9.45 -6.53 3.16
N ALA A 4 10.36 -7.43 2.76
CA ALA A 4 11.77 -7.11 2.53
C ALA A 4 12.02 -6.17 1.32
N GLU A 5 11.05 -6.03 0.42
CA GLU A 5 11.15 -5.14 -0.76
C GLU A 5 10.73 -3.71 -0.44
N VAL A 6 10.15 -3.48 0.75
CA VAL A 6 9.68 -2.15 1.17
C VAL A 6 10.88 -1.31 1.61
N THR A 7 11.23 -0.31 0.80
CA THR A 7 12.24 0.70 1.14
C THR A 7 11.68 2.10 0.99
N THR A 8 12.28 3.08 1.66
CA THR A 8 11.85 4.50 1.59
C THR A 8 11.91 5.09 0.18
N ASP A 9 12.69 4.50 -0.72
CA ASP A 9 12.81 4.93 -2.13
C ASP A 9 11.53 4.69 -2.95
N LEU A 10 10.60 3.91 -2.41
CA LEU A 10 9.29 3.69 -3.03
C LEU A 10 8.34 4.88 -2.83
N ILE A 11 8.63 5.82 -1.92
CA ILE A 11 7.81 7.00 -1.72
C ILE A 11 7.77 7.83 -3.02
N GLY A 12 6.55 8.24 -3.42
CA GLY A 12 6.29 8.95 -4.67
C GLY A 12 6.04 8.04 -5.86
N LYS A 13 6.34 6.73 -5.78
CA LYS A 13 6.01 5.78 -6.85
C LYS A 13 4.51 5.51 -6.92
N ARG A 14 4.09 5.19 -8.15
CA ARG A 14 2.73 4.78 -8.48
C ARG A 14 2.57 3.30 -8.17
N CYS A 15 1.44 2.90 -7.60
CA CYS A 15 1.14 1.51 -7.31
C CYS A 15 -0.33 1.16 -7.51
N LYS A 16 -0.59 -0.14 -7.67
CA LYS A 16 -1.87 -0.77 -7.37
C LYS A 16 -1.82 -1.35 -5.95
N CYS A 17 -2.91 -1.30 -5.23
CA CYS A 17 -3.07 -1.97 -3.94
C CYS A 17 -4.52 -2.42 -3.73
N ILE A 18 -4.79 -3.19 -2.68
CA ILE A 18 -6.14 -3.64 -2.35
C ILE A 18 -6.80 -2.72 -1.31
N PHE A 19 -8.04 -2.33 -1.55
CA PHE A 19 -8.90 -1.61 -0.63
C PHE A 19 -10.24 -2.36 -0.51
N THR A 20 -10.53 -2.92 0.66
CA THR A 20 -11.80 -3.64 0.95
C THR A 20 -12.24 -4.62 -0.15
N GLY A 21 -11.30 -5.35 -0.75
CA GLY A 21 -11.56 -6.31 -1.83
C GLY A 21 -11.50 -5.74 -3.26
N LEU A 22 -11.32 -4.44 -3.44
CA LEU A 22 -11.14 -3.78 -4.74
C LEU A 22 -9.66 -3.51 -5.01
N ILE A 23 -9.21 -3.67 -6.25
CA ILE A 23 -7.91 -3.17 -6.67
C ILE A 23 -8.04 -1.68 -7.01
N VAL A 24 -7.23 -0.86 -6.34
CA VAL A 24 -7.21 0.60 -6.50
C VAL A 24 -5.81 1.06 -6.88
N THR A 25 -5.71 2.22 -7.51
CA THR A 25 -4.44 2.85 -7.87
C THR A 25 -4.18 4.09 -7.02
N GLY A 26 -2.91 4.36 -6.79
CA GLY A 26 -2.51 5.54 -6.04
C GLY A 26 -1.00 5.76 -6.05
N THR A 27 -0.59 6.68 -5.20
CA THR A 27 0.81 7.05 -4.99
C THR A 27 1.20 6.72 -3.56
N ILE A 28 2.37 6.11 -3.38
CA ILE A 28 2.93 5.84 -2.06
C ILE A 28 3.35 7.17 -1.44
N GLU A 29 2.83 7.48 -0.26
CA GLU A 29 3.14 8.73 0.45
C GLU A 29 4.04 8.51 1.66
N GLU A 30 3.89 7.37 2.33
CA GLU A 30 4.57 7.10 3.59
C GLU A 30 4.90 5.63 3.69
N ILE A 31 6.04 5.36 4.32
CA ILE A 31 6.51 4.01 4.62
C ILE A 31 6.92 3.96 6.07
N LYS A 32 6.46 2.93 6.76
CA LYS A 32 6.79 2.67 8.15
C LYS A 32 7.26 1.23 8.29
N ILE A 33 8.50 1.08 8.72
CA ILE A 33 9.10 -0.22 9.01
C ILE A 33 9.32 -0.30 10.51
N THR A 34 8.73 -1.30 11.15
CA THR A 34 8.87 -1.58 12.58
C THR A 34 9.69 -2.85 12.79
N GLU A 35 9.84 -3.30 14.04
CA GLU A 35 10.43 -4.60 14.36
C GLU A 35 9.62 -5.78 13.76
N TYR A 36 8.32 -5.60 13.51
CA TYR A 36 7.40 -6.69 13.16
C TYR A 36 6.76 -6.54 11.77
N THR A 37 6.63 -5.32 11.26
CA THR A 37 5.83 -5.01 10.08
C THR A 37 6.54 -4.04 9.14
N ALA A 38 6.34 -4.23 7.84
CA ALA A 38 6.52 -3.21 6.84
C ALA A 38 5.14 -2.71 6.40
N GLU A 39 4.94 -1.39 6.44
CA GLU A 39 3.67 -0.73 6.16
C GLU A 39 3.88 0.36 5.09
N VAL A 40 2.96 0.42 4.14
CA VAL A 40 2.99 1.35 3.00
C VAL A 40 1.66 2.08 2.94
N LYS A 41 1.70 3.39 3.08
CA LYS A 41 0.54 4.26 2.92
C LYS A 41 0.40 4.69 1.46
N VAL A 42 -0.77 4.45 0.90
CA VAL A 42 -1.10 4.83 -0.47
C VAL A 42 -2.21 5.87 -0.46
N ARG A 43 -1.96 7.04 -1.06
CA ARG A 43 -3.02 7.99 -1.42
C ARG A 43 -3.65 7.57 -2.73
N TYR A 44 -4.94 7.32 -2.71
CA TYR A 44 -5.69 6.85 -3.88
C TYR A 44 -5.90 7.97 -4.89
N ASP A 45 -5.91 7.62 -6.18
CA ASP A 45 -6.22 8.58 -7.26
C ASP A 45 -7.63 9.10 -7.17
N LYS A 46 -8.54 8.22 -6.79
CA LYS A 46 -9.96 8.49 -6.62
C LYS A 46 -10.30 8.18 -5.18
N LYS A 47 -11.12 9.03 -4.58
CA LYS A 47 -11.65 8.76 -3.24
C LYS A 47 -12.60 7.57 -3.36
N HIS A 48 -12.51 6.64 -2.42
CA HIS A 48 -13.37 5.47 -2.36
C HIS A 48 -14.34 5.61 -1.19
N ARG A 49 -15.63 5.36 -1.44
CA ARG A 49 -16.64 5.33 -0.38
C ARG A 49 -16.79 3.89 0.11
N TRP A 50 -16.77 3.70 1.42
CA TRP A 50 -17.12 2.44 2.05
C TRP A 50 -18.04 2.72 3.23
N GLY A 51 -19.28 2.23 3.12
CA GLY A 51 -20.36 2.66 4.01
C GLY A 51 -20.59 4.18 3.95
N ASN A 52 -20.59 4.82 5.12
CA ASN A 52 -20.76 6.27 5.24
C ASN A 52 -19.44 7.05 5.08
N ASP A 53 -18.30 6.36 5.08
CA ASP A 53 -16.98 6.96 5.10
C ASP A 53 -16.38 7.11 3.70
N VAL A 54 -15.52 8.11 3.54
CA VAL A 54 -14.80 8.39 2.29
C VAL A 54 -13.30 8.30 2.54
N TYR A 55 -12.69 7.28 1.98
CA TYR A 55 -11.27 6.98 2.08
C TYR A 55 -10.53 7.65 0.92
N LYS A 56 -9.55 8.48 1.27
CA LYS A 56 -8.63 9.12 0.31
C LYS A 56 -7.30 8.37 0.23
N GLU A 57 -7.07 7.51 1.20
CA GLU A 57 -5.81 6.81 1.44
C GLU A 57 -6.07 5.52 2.21
N GLY A 58 -5.07 4.65 2.26
CA GLY A 58 -5.07 3.50 3.14
C GLY A 58 -3.69 2.87 3.27
N TRP A 59 -3.60 1.94 4.20
CA TRP A 59 -2.37 1.24 4.55
C TRP A 59 -2.40 -0.18 4.02
N SER A 60 -1.31 -0.56 3.34
CA SER A 60 -0.98 -1.95 3.08
C SER A 60 0.14 -2.37 4.03
N PHE A 61 0.12 -3.61 4.51
CA PHE A 61 1.14 -4.10 5.45
C PHE A 61 1.54 -5.53 5.14
N ALA A 62 2.75 -5.91 5.53
CA ALA A 62 3.19 -7.29 5.61
C ALA A 62 4.00 -7.49 6.90
N ARG A 63 3.82 -8.64 7.56
CA ARG A 63 4.67 -9.04 8.68
C ARG A 63 6.05 -9.43 8.16
N LEU A 64 7.11 -8.97 8.84
CA LEU A 64 8.49 -9.26 8.45
C LEU A 64 8.85 -10.75 8.56
N HIS A 65 8.19 -11.49 9.46
CA HIS A 65 8.52 -12.90 9.71
C HIS A 65 8.00 -13.86 8.63
N ASP A 66 6.84 -13.59 8.03
CA ASP A 66 6.17 -14.53 7.12
C ASP A 66 5.47 -13.87 5.92
N ASP A 67 5.73 -12.59 5.67
CA ASP A 67 5.14 -11.78 4.59
C ASP A 67 3.60 -11.69 4.60
N PHE A 68 2.93 -12.17 5.65
CA PHE A 68 1.47 -12.15 5.70
C PHE A 68 0.95 -10.71 5.83
N GLY A 69 -0.02 -10.38 4.97
CA GLY A 69 -0.75 -9.12 5.01
C GLY A 69 -1.20 -8.68 3.62
N THR A 70 -1.67 -7.44 3.52
CA THR A 70 -2.22 -6.87 2.29
C THR A 70 -1.15 -6.44 1.27
N LEU A 71 0.12 -6.33 1.68
CA LEU A 71 1.24 -5.93 0.81
C LEU A 71 1.48 -6.90 -0.35
N GLN A 72 1.06 -8.16 -0.21
CA GLN A 72 1.10 -9.13 -1.31
C GLN A 72 0.29 -8.68 -2.54
N HIS A 73 -0.74 -7.84 -2.35
CA HIS A 73 -1.54 -7.25 -3.42
C HIS A 73 -1.02 -5.88 -3.89
N LEU A 74 0.05 -5.37 -3.29
CA LEU A 74 0.71 -4.14 -3.72
C LEU A 74 1.68 -4.43 -4.85
N GLU A 75 1.53 -3.69 -5.95
CA GLU A 75 2.35 -3.78 -7.15
C GLU A 75 2.72 -2.35 -7.60
N ILE A 76 4.01 -2.09 -7.82
CA ILE A 76 4.46 -0.82 -8.41
C ILE A 76 4.06 -0.81 -9.90
N ILE A 77 3.43 0.27 -10.33
CA ILE A 77 3.08 0.48 -11.73
C ILE A 77 3.96 1.61 -12.26
N ASP A 78 5.08 1.26 -12.89
CA ASP A 78 5.91 2.28 -13.55
C ASP A 78 5.13 2.86 -14.74
N ASN A 79 5.03 4.18 -14.79
CA ASN A 79 4.67 4.89 -16.02
C ASN A 79 5.97 5.02 -16.82
N ASN A 80 6.29 3.99 -17.61
CA ASN A 80 7.38 4.05 -18.58
C ASN A 80 7.10 5.16 -19.62
#